data_AF-A0A953P5C0-F1
#
_entry.id   AF-A0A953P5C0-F1
#
_cell.length_a   1.000
_cell.length_b   1.000
_cell.length_c   1.000
_cell.angle_alpha   90.00
_cell.angle_beta   90.00
_cell.angle_gamma   90.00
#
_symmetry.space_group_name_H-M   'P 1'
#
loop_
_entity.id
_entity.type
_entity.pdbx_description
1 polymer ?
#
loop_
_entity_poly.entity_id
_entity_poly.type
_entity_poly.pdbx_seq_one_letter_code
_entity_poly.pdbx_strand_id
1 'polypeptide(L)'
;MGRFRNLRRFLVALLLTVCSVLLLVFAAGQIGQHLLRRRAELLLSEIQSLELRKTPWPRAQQQFQHWGANRQFDNHCDEQKCFLQITLNDFVSDFISRTNIFIRLDDYFRWRFKLSYNMGPFARLQQDLFSAYVRAGGHPARLMASIGMRDGIVWSKGFFVMVETYSHDSALSGGWEIEYALMADASSVSRLGHQSFYSADPQLILHPYYEIGRPGGCTICIAGWAHFTPYADPADVHRLMQFDLSCLTRWRHPCLTQGDIMPAAWTQYLAESARPDKPSSQPGCSSSVLESLGRDAFNIITAEILRYRESVDGRGYHDSTASIRVLERLRGAADWKPGEIRKISIHSDLTAEDRALRAGSRLVLFFRNKFQVEYQIEVLTSPGYGCPSVPATKSNLELVRRGIAQDYSVTDKDE
;
A
#
# COMPACT_ATOMS: atom_id res chain seq x y z
N MET A 1 47.32 20.86 -46.65
CA MET A 1 46.65 21.65 -45.58
C MET A 1 45.13 21.83 -45.75
N GLY A 2 44.52 21.67 -46.94
CA GLY A 2 43.06 21.85 -47.12
C GLY A 2 42.14 20.81 -46.46
N ARG A 3 42.56 19.53 -46.36
CA ARG A 3 41.73 18.44 -45.80
C ARG A 3 41.40 18.62 -44.31
N PHE A 4 42.34 19.13 -43.51
CA PHE A 4 42.13 19.37 -42.07
C PHE A 4 41.11 20.48 -41.78
N ARG A 5 41.02 21.50 -42.65
CA ARG A 5 40.07 22.61 -42.49
C ARG A 5 38.62 22.18 -42.74
N ASN A 6 38.39 21.25 -43.67
CA ASN A 6 37.06 20.70 -43.93
C ASN A 6 36.62 19.74 -42.82
N LEU A 7 37.53 18.91 -42.30
CA LEU A 7 37.23 18.02 -41.16
C LEU A 7 36.83 18.82 -39.91
N ARG A 8 37.53 19.91 -39.60
CA ARG A 8 37.19 20.78 -38.46
C ARG A 8 35.79 21.39 -38.59
N ARG A 9 35.42 21.88 -39.77
CA ARG A 9 34.08 22.44 -40.02
C ARG A 9 32.99 21.39 -39.85
N PHE A 10 33.22 20.18 -40.37
CA PHE A 10 32.29 19.07 -40.20
C PHE A 10 32.11 18.69 -38.73
N LEU A 11 33.20 18.54 -37.97
CA LEU A 11 33.13 18.21 -36.55
C LEU A 11 32.40 19.28 -35.73
N VAL A 12 32.64 20.57 -36.01
CA VAL A 12 31.92 21.66 -35.33
C VAL A 12 30.44 21.63 -35.68
N ALA A 13 30.07 21.42 -36.94
CA ALA A 13 28.66 21.32 -37.35
C ALA A 13 27.96 20.11 -36.71
N LEU A 14 28.65 18.98 -36.62
CA LEU A 14 28.14 17.79 -35.94
C LEU A 14 27.91 18.07 -34.45
N LEU A 15 28.89 18.65 -33.77
CA LEU A 15 28.79 19.01 -32.36
C LEU A 15 27.62 19.96 -32.09
N LEU A 16 27.49 21.03 -32.89
CA LEU A 16 26.39 21.98 -32.76
C LEU A 16 25.03 21.31 -32.97
N THR A 17 24.93 20.43 -33.97
CA THR A 17 23.70 19.66 -34.23
C THR A 17 23.35 18.78 -33.03
N VAL A 18 24.32 18.02 -32.50
CA VAL A 18 24.12 17.16 -31.32
C VAL A 18 23.72 17.99 -30.10
N CYS A 19 24.41 19.10 -29.82
CA CYS A 19 24.05 19.99 -28.72
C CYS A 19 22.63 20.56 -28.88
N SER A 20 22.26 20.96 -30.10
CA SER A 20 20.92 21.48 -30.39
C SER A 20 19.84 20.43 -30.15
N VAL A 21 20.08 19.19 -30.60
CA VAL A 21 19.17 18.06 -30.35
C VAL A 21 19.05 17.76 -28.86
N LEU A 22 20.17 17.71 -28.13
CA LEU A 22 20.16 17.48 -26.68
C LEU A 22 19.40 18.57 -25.92
N LEU A 23 19.59 19.85 -26.30
CA LEU A 23 18.84 20.97 -25.71
C LEU A 23 17.35 20.88 -26.01
N LEU A 24 16.96 20.49 -27.23
CA LEU A 24 15.55 20.31 -27.59
C LEU A 24 14.92 19.14 -26.83
N VAL A 25 15.61 18.01 -26.71
CA VAL A 25 15.16 16.85 -25.92
C VAL A 25 15.02 17.24 -24.45
N PHE A 26 16.00 17.96 -23.92
CA PHE A 26 15.98 18.46 -22.55
C PHE A 26 14.79 19.40 -22.31
N ALA A 27 14.60 20.40 -23.17
CA ALA A 27 13.48 21.34 -23.09
C ALA A 27 12.13 20.62 -23.21
N ALA A 28 12.01 19.66 -24.14
CA ALA A 28 10.81 18.85 -24.29
C ALA A 28 10.51 18.02 -23.03
N GLY A 29 11.53 17.44 -22.40
CA GLY A 29 11.40 16.71 -21.13
C GLY A 29 10.89 17.60 -19.99
N GLN A 30 11.47 18.79 -19.84
CA GLN A 30 11.04 19.75 -18.81
C GLN A 30 9.60 20.24 -19.04
N ILE A 31 9.23 20.54 -20.29
CA ILE A 31 7.86 20.91 -20.65
C ILE A 31 6.91 19.74 -20.34
N GLY A 32 7.29 18.51 -20.71
CA GLY A 32 6.55 17.29 -20.44
C GLY A 32 6.26 17.09 -18.95
N GLN A 33 7.27 17.26 -18.09
CA GLN A 33 7.13 17.15 -16.64
C GLN A 33 6.22 18.23 -16.05
N HIS A 34 6.35 19.48 -16.50
CA HIS A 34 5.47 20.56 -16.06
C HIS A 34 4.01 20.30 -16.47
N LEU A 35 3.78 19.78 -17.68
CA LEU A 35 2.45 19.39 -18.13
C LEU A 35 1.91 18.19 -17.32
N LEU A 36 2.74 17.18 -17.08
CA LEU A 36 2.39 16.02 -16.27
C LEU A 36 2.00 16.45 -14.86
N ARG A 37 2.82 17.28 -14.21
CA ARG A 37 2.54 17.83 -12.88
C ARG A 37 1.21 18.57 -12.84
N ARG A 38 0.95 19.49 -13.78
CA ARG A 38 -0.33 20.23 -13.82
C ARG A 38 -1.53 19.31 -14.00
N ARG A 39 -1.42 18.32 -14.88
CA ARG A 39 -2.49 17.33 -15.09
C ARG A 39 -2.68 16.45 -13.86
N ALA A 40 -1.61 16.08 -13.19
CA ALA A 40 -1.66 15.31 -11.97
C ALA A 40 -2.28 16.08 -10.81
N GLU A 41 -1.94 17.35 -10.63
CA GLU A 41 -2.57 18.24 -9.64
C GLU A 41 -4.07 18.39 -9.91
N LEU A 42 -4.48 18.55 -11.17
CA LEU A 42 -5.89 18.54 -11.56
C LEU A 42 -6.56 17.21 -11.22
N LEU A 43 -5.98 16.08 -11.63
CA LEU A 43 -6.51 14.74 -11.36
C LEU A 43 -6.65 14.49 -9.85
N LEU A 44 -5.65 14.89 -9.06
CA LEU A 44 -5.68 14.78 -7.60
C LEU A 44 -6.84 15.58 -7.02
N SER A 45 -7.01 16.84 -7.44
CA SER A 45 -8.10 17.70 -6.95
C SER A 45 -9.48 17.11 -7.26
N GLU A 46 -9.64 16.51 -8.45
CA GLU A 46 -10.87 15.83 -8.87
C GLU A 46 -11.15 14.58 -8.05
N ILE A 47 -10.13 13.79 -7.73
CA ILE A 47 -10.27 12.61 -6.86
C ILE A 47 -10.59 13.03 -5.43
N GLN A 48 -9.94 14.07 -4.92
CA GLN A 48 -10.21 14.61 -3.60
C GLN A 48 -11.64 15.13 -3.46
N SER A 49 -12.23 15.69 -4.52
CA SER A 49 -13.61 16.19 -4.51
C SER A 49 -14.68 15.09 -4.44
N LEU A 50 -14.33 13.82 -4.64
CA LEU A 50 -15.24 12.70 -4.46
C LEU A 50 -15.46 12.42 -2.98
N GLU A 51 -16.72 12.42 -2.53
CA GLU A 51 -17.08 11.99 -1.19
C GLU A 51 -17.48 10.52 -1.20
N LEU A 52 -16.71 9.68 -0.49
CA LEU A 52 -16.99 8.26 -0.36
C LEU A 52 -18.38 8.04 0.26
N ARG A 53 -19.10 7.05 -0.28
CA ARG A 53 -20.48 6.68 0.08
C ARG A 53 -21.54 7.76 -0.16
N LYS A 54 -21.18 8.86 -0.84
CA LYS A 54 -22.11 9.97 -1.12
C LYS A 54 -22.14 10.36 -2.58
N THR A 55 -21.01 10.36 -3.28
CA THR A 55 -20.97 10.74 -4.69
C THR A 55 -21.60 9.66 -5.56
N PRO A 56 -22.66 9.97 -6.33
CA PRO A 56 -23.24 9.03 -7.28
C PRO A 56 -22.28 8.73 -8.42
N TRP A 57 -22.27 7.49 -8.89
CA TRP A 57 -21.39 7.03 -9.95
C TRP A 57 -21.56 7.78 -11.28
N PRO A 58 -22.79 8.07 -11.77
CA PRO A 58 -22.94 8.84 -13.00
C PRO A 58 -22.24 10.21 -12.93
N ARG A 59 -22.26 10.86 -11.76
CA ARG A 59 -21.57 12.14 -11.53
C ARG A 59 -20.06 11.96 -11.56
N ALA A 60 -19.52 10.93 -10.89
CA ALA A 60 -18.09 10.63 -10.93
C ALA A 60 -17.66 10.28 -12.37
N GLN A 61 -18.38 9.41 -13.06
CA GLN A 61 -18.08 9.04 -14.44
C GLN A 61 -18.05 10.26 -15.36
N GLN A 62 -19.06 11.15 -15.27
CA GLN A 62 -19.12 12.39 -16.03
C GLN A 62 -17.90 13.29 -15.74
N GLN A 63 -17.54 13.46 -14.47
CA GLN A 63 -16.38 14.25 -14.06
C GLN A 63 -15.10 13.78 -14.76
N PHE A 64 -14.89 12.46 -14.84
CA PHE A 64 -13.68 11.91 -15.46
C PHE A 64 -13.76 11.67 -16.98
N GLN A 65 -14.88 11.98 -17.66
CA GLN A 65 -15.03 11.71 -19.10
C GLN A 65 -13.91 12.30 -19.97
N HIS A 66 -13.42 13.48 -19.59
CA HIS A 66 -12.41 14.23 -20.34
C HIS A 66 -11.00 13.59 -20.33
N TRP A 67 -10.73 12.60 -19.46
CA TRP A 67 -9.43 11.92 -19.42
C TRP A 67 -9.18 10.94 -20.58
N GLY A 68 -10.19 10.69 -21.42
CA GLY A 68 -10.03 9.99 -22.71
C GLY A 68 -9.34 8.63 -22.59
N ALA A 69 -8.29 8.42 -23.40
CA ALA A 69 -7.54 7.17 -23.50
C ALA A 69 -6.71 6.81 -22.24
N ASN A 70 -6.55 7.75 -21.30
CA ASN A 70 -5.86 7.48 -20.05
C ASN A 70 -6.74 6.73 -19.05
N ARG A 71 -8.04 6.57 -19.36
CA ARG A 71 -9.00 5.82 -18.56
C ARG A 71 -9.03 4.37 -18.97
N GLN A 72 -9.07 3.51 -17.97
CA GLN A 72 -9.26 2.08 -18.13
C GLN A 72 -10.33 1.65 -17.13
N PHE A 73 -11.42 1.09 -17.63
CA PHE A 73 -12.41 0.41 -16.80
C PHE A 73 -11.99 -1.04 -16.62
N ASP A 74 -12.27 -1.61 -15.46
CA ASP A 74 -12.18 -3.06 -15.29
C ASP A 74 -13.13 -3.78 -16.26
N ASN A 75 -12.74 -4.98 -16.67
CA ASN A 75 -13.50 -5.81 -17.61
C ASN A 75 -14.88 -6.21 -17.07
N HIS A 76 -15.07 -6.14 -15.76
CA HIS A 76 -16.30 -6.51 -15.04
C HIS A 76 -17.08 -5.29 -14.54
N CYS A 77 -17.08 -4.19 -15.30
CA CYS A 77 -17.83 -3.00 -14.94
C CYS A 77 -19.33 -3.18 -15.30
N ASP A 78 -20.19 -3.24 -14.29
CA ASP A 78 -21.65 -3.31 -14.42
C ASP A 78 -22.36 -2.28 -13.51
N GLU A 79 -23.68 -2.43 -13.32
CA GLU A 79 -24.51 -1.54 -12.50
C GLU A 79 -24.21 -1.66 -11.00
N GLN A 80 -23.73 -2.83 -10.55
CA GLN A 80 -23.45 -3.12 -9.15
C GLN A 80 -22.02 -2.77 -8.77
N LYS A 81 -21.06 -2.97 -9.68
CA LYS A 81 -19.65 -2.79 -9.40
C LYS A 81 -18.93 -2.28 -10.63
N CYS A 82 -18.11 -1.27 -10.44
CA CYS A 82 -17.22 -0.81 -11.49
C CYS A 82 -15.95 -0.23 -10.89
N PHE A 83 -14.83 -0.43 -11.58
CA PHE A 83 -13.55 0.16 -11.20
C PHE A 83 -13.00 0.94 -12.38
N LEU A 84 -12.64 2.19 -12.13
CA LEU A 84 -12.02 3.11 -13.08
C LEU A 84 -10.61 3.43 -12.61
N GLN A 85 -9.64 3.16 -13.47
CA GLN A 85 -8.26 3.57 -13.29
C GLN A 85 -7.90 4.66 -14.32
N ILE A 86 -7.21 5.70 -13.87
CA ILE A 86 -6.70 6.76 -14.73
C ILE A 86 -5.18 6.78 -14.57
N THR A 87 -4.45 6.59 -15.67
CA THR A 87 -2.98 6.55 -15.63
C THR A 87 -2.38 7.73 -16.39
N LEU A 88 -1.47 8.46 -15.73
CA LEU A 88 -0.65 9.50 -16.34
C LEU A 88 0.81 9.06 -16.30
N ASN A 89 1.42 8.91 -17.46
CA ASN A 89 2.84 8.58 -17.58
C ASN A 89 3.61 9.81 -18.09
N ASP A 90 4.81 10.01 -17.57
CA ASP A 90 5.81 10.81 -18.28
C ASP A 90 6.21 10.13 -19.60
N PHE A 91 6.64 10.92 -20.58
CA PHE A 91 7.11 10.40 -21.87
C PHE A 91 8.25 9.38 -21.70
N VAL A 92 9.22 9.66 -20.82
CA VAL A 92 10.35 8.76 -20.57
C VAL A 92 9.88 7.49 -19.88
N SER A 93 8.95 7.59 -18.92
CA SER A 93 8.36 6.41 -18.26
C SER A 93 7.57 5.54 -19.25
N ASP A 94 6.80 6.14 -20.14
CA ASP A 94 6.06 5.41 -21.19
C ASP A 94 7.02 4.74 -22.18
N PHE A 95 8.11 5.42 -22.56
CA PHE A 95 9.15 4.85 -23.40
C PHE A 95 9.86 3.68 -22.71
N ILE A 96 10.28 3.81 -21.45
CA ILE A 96 10.97 2.74 -20.73
C ILE A 96 10.04 1.53 -20.54
N SER A 97 8.79 1.77 -20.15
CA SER A 97 7.84 0.69 -19.87
C SER A 97 7.34 -0.04 -21.12
N ARG A 98 7.16 0.64 -22.26
CA ARG A 98 6.67 0.01 -23.50
C ARG A 98 7.77 -0.56 -24.36
N THR A 99 8.91 0.12 -24.44
CA THR A 99 9.94 -0.20 -25.42
C THR A 99 10.99 -1.11 -24.81
N ASN A 100 10.67 -2.41 -24.82
CA ASN A 100 11.61 -3.50 -24.51
C ASN A 100 12.67 -3.69 -25.62
N ILE A 101 12.97 -2.65 -26.41
CA ILE A 101 13.83 -2.71 -27.59
C ILE A 101 15.28 -3.01 -27.21
N PHE A 102 15.82 -2.35 -26.19
CA PHE A 102 17.21 -2.56 -25.77
C PHE A 102 17.42 -3.99 -25.25
N ILE A 103 16.49 -4.52 -24.47
CA ILE A 103 16.52 -5.91 -23.99
C ILE A 103 16.35 -6.89 -25.16
N ARG A 104 15.41 -6.64 -26.09
CA ARG A 104 15.25 -7.48 -27.29
C ARG A 104 16.50 -7.46 -28.17
N LEU A 105 17.18 -6.32 -28.28
CA LEU A 105 18.47 -6.22 -28.96
C LEU A 105 19.53 -7.01 -28.21
N ASP A 106 19.66 -6.85 -26.90
CA ASP A 106 20.59 -7.64 -26.10
C ASP A 106 20.31 -9.15 -26.24
N ASP A 107 19.07 -9.61 -26.18
CA ASP A 107 18.71 -11.01 -26.38
C ASP A 107 19.06 -11.49 -27.80
N TYR A 108 18.79 -10.66 -28.81
CA TYR A 108 19.15 -10.95 -30.19
C TYR A 108 20.66 -11.10 -30.37
N PHE A 109 21.47 -10.19 -29.83
CA PHE A 109 22.93 -10.24 -29.91
C PHE A 109 23.50 -11.39 -29.09
N ARG A 110 22.95 -11.63 -27.89
CA ARG A 110 23.30 -12.78 -27.04
C ARG A 110 23.09 -14.09 -27.77
N TRP A 111 21.93 -14.26 -28.39
CA TRP A 111 21.59 -15.44 -29.21
C TRP A 111 22.48 -15.53 -30.46
N ARG A 112 22.59 -14.44 -31.24
CA ARG A 112 23.25 -14.41 -32.55
C ARG A 112 24.76 -14.63 -32.47
N PHE A 113 25.40 -14.15 -31.41
CA PHE A 113 26.86 -14.17 -31.23
C PHE A 113 27.31 -15.07 -30.07
N LYS A 114 26.38 -15.78 -29.40
CA LYS A 114 26.66 -16.64 -28.23
C LYS A 114 27.41 -15.91 -27.12
N LEU A 115 27.09 -14.64 -26.91
CA LEU A 115 27.70 -13.83 -25.86
C LEU A 115 27.18 -14.26 -24.48
N SER A 116 28.02 -14.12 -23.46
CA SER A 116 27.64 -14.29 -22.06
C SER A 116 27.92 -13.00 -21.31
N TYR A 117 26.86 -12.35 -20.83
CA TYR A 117 26.94 -11.21 -19.94
C TYR A 117 25.76 -11.22 -18.98
N ASN A 118 25.94 -10.64 -17.80
CA ASN A 118 24.87 -10.45 -16.82
C ASN A 118 23.91 -9.32 -17.24
N MET A 119 24.45 -8.29 -17.91
CA MET A 119 23.72 -7.17 -18.48
C MET A 119 24.38 -6.77 -19.78
N GLY A 120 23.59 -6.70 -20.87
CA GLY A 120 24.10 -6.43 -22.20
C GLY A 120 24.42 -4.95 -22.44
N PRO A 121 25.16 -4.65 -23.52
CA PRO A 121 25.59 -3.29 -23.82
C PRO A 121 24.41 -2.34 -24.09
N PHE A 122 23.28 -2.84 -24.60
CA PHE A 122 22.11 -2.01 -24.89
C PHE A 122 21.35 -1.65 -23.61
N ALA A 123 21.17 -2.60 -22.71
CA ALA A 123 20.61 -2.34 -21.38
C ALA A 123 21.48 -1.36 -20.57
N ARG A 124 22.82 -1.51 -20.62
CA ARG A 124 23.74 -0.55 -19.99
C ARG A 124 23.61 0.85 -20.56
N LEU A 125 23.57 0.98 -21.89
CA LEU A 125 23.37 2.27 -22.55
C LEU A 125 22.03 2.90 -22.16
N GLN A 126 20.96 2.11 -22.08
CA GLN A 126 19.66 2.60 -21.61
C GLN A 126 19.76 3.13 -20.18
N GLN A 127 20.42 2.39 -19.28
CA GLN A 127 20.64 2.79 -17.90
C GLN A 127 21.50 4.07 -17.81
N ASP A 128 22.56 4.18 -18.62
CA ASP A 128 23.42 5.36 -18.68
C ASP A 128 22.67 6.60 -19.19
N LEU A 129 21.80 6.42 -20.21
CA LEU A 129 20.96 7.50 -20.74
C LEU A 129 19.91 7.94 -19.73
N PHE A 130 19.32 6.99 -19.02
CA PHE A 130 18.39 7.26 -17.94
C PHE A 130 19.07 8.01 -16.78
N SER A 131 20.25 7.53 -16.36
CA SER A 131 21.23 8.20 -15.49
C SER A 131 21.49 9.64 -15.89
N ALA A 132 21.80 9.88 -17.16
CA ALA A 132 22.02 11.23 -17.66
C ALA A 132 20.75 12.09 -17.60
N TYR A 133 19.59 11.54 -17.95
CA TYR A 133 18.32 12.27 -17.93
C TYR A 133 17.94 12.71 -16.52
N VAL A 134 17.97 11.80 -15.55
CA VAL A 134 17.58 12.13 -14.17
C VAL A 134 18.62 13.05 -13.52
N ARG A 135 19.92 12.87 -13.78
CA ARG A 135 20.96 13.82 -13.33
C ARG A 135 20.81 15.21 -13.93
N ALA A 136 20.25 15.32 -15.13
CA ALA A 136 19.88 16.59 -15.74
C ALA A 136 18.59 17.19 -15.13
N GLY A 137 18.08 16.66 -14.02
CA GLY A 137 16.85 17.14 -13.38
C GLY A 137 15.59 16.53 -14.00
N GLY A 138 15.71 15.39 -14.68
CA GLY A 138 14.58 14.61 -15.12
C GLY A 138 13.95 13.80 -13.99
N HIS A 139 12.61 13.73 -13.93
CA HIS A 139 11.87 12.94 -12.96
C HIS A 139 10.85 12.05 -13.68
N PRO A 140 11.27 10.88 -14.19
CA PRO A 140 10.36 9.90 -14.76
C PRO A 140 9.35 9.52 -13.69
N ALA A 141 8.09 9.84 -13.96
CA ALA A 141 7.02 9.67 -13.00
C ALA A 141 5.82 8.99 -13.65
N ARG A 142 5.14 8.21 -12.82
CA ARG A 142 3.88 7.55 -13.14
C ARG A 142 2.89 7.85 -12.04
N LEU A 143 1.73 8.33 -12.42
CA LEU A 143 0.65 8.62 -11.50
C LEU A 143 -0.57 7.81 -11.88
N MET A 144 -1.25 7.29 -10.87
CA MET A 144 -2.48 6.54 -11.05
C MET A 144 -3.53 7.08 -10.09
N ALA A 145 -4.74 7.29 -10.61
CA ALA A 145 -5.91 7.48 -9.78
C ALA A 145 -6.82 6.26 -9.94
N SER A 146 -7.43 5.82 -8.85
CA SER A 146 -8.38 4.73 -8.82
C SER A 146 -9.70 5.21 -8.23
N ILE A 147 -10.81 4.72 -8.78
CA ILE A 147 -12.16 4.99 -8.28
C ILE A 147 -12.95 3.71 -8.41
N GLY A 148 -13.53 3.23 -7.32
CA GLY A 148 -14.46 2.11 -7.33
C GLY A 148 -15.87 2.55 -6.97
N MET A 149 -16.81 2.07 -7.75
CA MET A 149 -18.22 2.17 -7.54
C MET A 149 -18.77 0.87 -6.97
N ARG A 150 -19.75 1.04 -6.09
CA ARG A 150 -20.65 -0.04 -5.74
C ARG A 150 -22.09 0.47 -5.57
N ASP A 151 -23.04 -0.29 -6.10
CA ASP A 151 -24.48 0.01 -6.05
C ASP A 151 -24.80 1.44 -6.50
N GLY A 152 -24.15 1.88 -7.59
CA GLY A 152 -24.29 3.22 -8.16
C GLY A 152 -23.66 4.36 -7.34
N ILE A 153 -22.90 4.08 -6.28
CA ILE A 153 -22.24 5.07 -5.40
C ILE A 153 -20.73 4.85 -5.37
N VAL A 154 -19.92 5.92 -5.27
CA VAL A 154 -18.47 5.79 -5.11
C VAL A 154 -18.14 5.25 -3.71
N TRP A 155 -17.52 4.08 -3.66
CA TRP A 155 -17.12 3.40 -2.43
C TRP A 155 -15.62 3.40 -2.19
N SER A 156 -14.83 3.46 -3.26
CA SER A 156 -13.38 3.55 -3.14
C SER A 156 -12.79 4.65 -4.02
N LYS A 157 -11.68 5.21 -3.56
CA LYS A 157 -10.84 6.13 -4.32
C LYS A 157 -9.38 5.98 -3.89
N GLY A 158 -8.46 6.26 -4.79
CA GLY A 158 -7.04 6.27 -4.47
C GLY A 158 -6.22 7.13 -5.42
N PHE A 159 -5.04 7.51 -4.95
CA PHE A 159 -4.05 8.25 -5.71
C PHE A 159 -2.67 7.69 -5.40
N PHE A 160 -1.96 7.30 -6.45
CA PHE A 160 -0.65 6.68 -6.39
C PHE A 160 0.34 7.47 -7.23
N VAL A 161 1.53 7.67 -6.68
CA VAL A 161 2.66 8.34 -7.33
C VAL A 161 3.87 7.45 -7.24
N MET A 162 4.49 7.19 -8.38
CA MET A 162 5.80 6.56 -8.50
C MET A 162 6.74 7.51 -9.22
N VAL A 163 7.92 7.73 -8.64
CA VAL A 163 8.99 8.54 -9.22
C VAL A 163 10.25 7.70 -9.22
N GLU A 164 10.92 7.59 -10.36
CA GLU A 164 12.22 6.95 -10.42
C GLU A 164 13.32 7.97 -10.09
N THR A 165 14.22 7.64 -9.16
CA THR A 165 15.21 8.56 -8.60
C THR A 165 16.51 7.83 -8.22
N TYR A 166 17.58 8.57 -7.87
CA TYR A 166 18.86 8.02 -7.43
C TYR A 166 18.98 8.01 -5.92
N SER A 167 19.47 6.91 -5.35
CA SER A 167 19.84 6.87 -3.94
C SER A 167 21.14 7.63 -3.75
N HIS A 168 21.07 8.73 -2.97
CA HIS A 168 22.26 9.35 -2.42
C HIS A 168 22.79 8.59 -1.19
N ASP A 169 22.02 7.66 -0.62
CA ASP A 169 22.41 6.97 0.60
C ASP A 169 23.08 5.64 0.28
N SER A 170 24.42 5.66 0.32
CA SER A 170 25.30 4.52 0.02
C SER A 170 25.18 3.35 1.00
N ALA A 171 24.57 3.57 2.17
CA ALA A 171 24.50 2.58 3.25
C ALA A 171 23.57 1.39 2.90
N LEU A 172 22.48 1.63 2.18
CA LEU A 172 21.55 0.58 1.76
C LEU A 172 21.98 -0.12 0.47
N SER A 173 22.77 0.54 -0.37
CA SER A 173 23.11 0.06 -1.71
C SER A 173 24.45 -0.67 -1.80
N GLY A 174 25.16 -0.87 -0.68
CA GLY A 174 26.47 -1.52 -0.69
C GLY A 174 27.50 -0.77 -1.54
N GLY A 175 27.36 0.55 -1.68
CA GLY A 175 28.28 1.41 -2.44
C GLY A 175 27.98 1.55 -3.94
N TRP A 176 26.89 0.97 -4.45
CA TRP A 176 26.46 1.16 -5.84
C TRP A 176 25.43 2.29 -5.94
N GLU A 177 25.50 3.14 -6.97
CA GLU A 177 24.40 4.05 -7.33
C GLU A 177 23.25 3.19 -7.87
N ILE A 178 22.34 2.77 -7.00
CA ILE A 178 21.16 2.00 -7.41
C ILE A 178 20.00 2.98 -7.62
N GLU A 179 19.44 2.93 -8.82
CA GLU A 179 18.15 3.53 -9.16
C GLU A 179 17.09 2.91 -8.26
N TYR A 180 16.32 3.74 -7.56
CA TYR A 180 15.21 3.27 -6.75
C TYR A 180 13.93 4.01 -7.14
N ALA A 181 12.81 3.35 -6.91
CA ALA A 181 11.51 3.98 -7.06
C ALA A 181 11.09 4.61 -5.73
N LEU A 182 10.73 5.89 -5.73
CA LEU A 182 9.99 6.50 -4.65
C LEU A 182 8.49 6.34 -4.95
N MET A 183 7.77 5.69 -4.03
CA MET A 183 6.36 5.38 -4.18
C MET A 183 5.55 5.97 -3.03
N ALA A 184 4.39 6.51 -3.35
CA ALA A 184 3.46 7.08 -2.42
C ALA A 184 2.04 6.67 -2.83
N ASP A 185 1.30 6.04 -1.92
CA ASP A 185 -0.10 5.65 -2.15
C ASP A 185 -1.01 6.25 -1.09
N ALA A 186 -2.15 6.79 -1.49
CA ALA A 186 -3.24 7.08 -0.58
C ALA A 186 -4.51 6.49 -1.16
N SER A 187 -5.01 5.42 -0.56
CA SER A 187 -6.09 4.64 -1.15
C SER A 187 -7.09 4.17 -0.10
N SER A 188 -8.36 4.09 -0.52
CA SER A 188 -9.39 3.52 0.33
C SER A 188 -9.33 2.00 0.27
N VAL A 189 -9.44 1.36 1.43
CA VAL A 189 -9.45 -0.10 1.56
C VAL A 189 -10.68 -0.56 2.34
N SER A 190 -11.13 -1.78 2.09
CA SER A 190 -12.24 -2.38 2.85
C SER A 190 -11.84 -2.77 4.27
N ARG A 191 -10.57 -3.10 4.43
CA ARG A 191 -9.96 -3.54 5.68
C ARG A 191 -8.60 -2.90 5.83
N LEU A 192 -8.31 -2.42 7.03
CA LEU A 192 -6.98 -1.93 7.35
C LEU A 192 -6.05 -3.11 7.65
N GLY A 193 -4.84 -3.02 7.14
CA GLY A 193 -3.92 -4.13 7.00
C GLY A 193 -3.29 -4.54 8.32
N HIS A 194 -3.97 -5.39 9.09
CA HIS A 194 -3.34 -6.19 10.15
C HIS A 194 -2.48 -7.32 9.54
N GLN A 195 -1.56 -6.98 8.62
CA GLN A 195 -0.72 -7.94 7.91
C GLN A 195 0.40 -8.50 8.79
N SER A 196 0.75 -7.84 9.89
CA SER A 196 1.71 -8.36 10.87
C SER A 196 0.96 -8.90 12.09
N PHE A 197 1.03 -10.22 12.30
CA PHE A 197 0.50 -10.93 13.47
C PHE A 197 1.06 -10.44 14.81
N TYR A 198 2.06 -9.57 14.80
CA TYR A 198 2.89 -9.34 15.97
C TYR A 198 2.62 -8.04 16.70
N SER A 199 1.61 -7.24 16.32
CA SER A 199 1.25 -6.01 17.05
C SER A 199 0.01 -5.40 16.45
N ALA A 200 -1.00 -5.11 17.29
CA ALA A 200 -1.98 -4.10 16.89
C ALA A 200 -1.22 -2.83 16.58
N ASP A 201 -1.33 -2.38 15.32
CA ASP A 201 -0.67 -1.16 14.90
C ASP A 201 -1.12 -0.05 15.87
N PRO A 202 -0.20 0.57 16.64
CA PRO A 202 -0.55 1.64 17.56
C PRO A 202 -1.35 2.75 16.88
N GLN A 203 -1.18 2.94 15.57
CA GLN A 203 -1.97 3.88 14.79
C GLN A 203 -3.44 3.50 14.73
N LEU A 204 -3.80 2.23 14.59
CA LEU A 204 -5.21 1.81 14.52
C LEU A 204 -5.95 1.99 15.85
N ILE A 205 -5.21 2.02 16.97
CA ILE A 205 -5.78 2.36 18.27
C ILE A 205 -6.14 3.85 18.33
N LEU A 206 -5.28 4.71 17.76
CA LEU A 206 -5.50 6.15 17.69
C LEU A 206 -6.52 6.51 16.59
N HIS A 207 -6.50 5.77 15.49
CA HIS A 207 -7.14 6.05 14.21
C HIS A 207 -7.88 4.80 13.70
N PRO A 208 -9.09 4.52 14.18
CA PRO A 208 -9.82 3.29 13.83
C PRO A 208 -10.21 3.18 12.34
N TYR A 209 -10.07 4.25 11.57
CA TYR A 209 -10.52 4.32 10.18
C TYR A 209 -9.41 4.57 9.16
N TYR A 210 -8.16 4.70 9.59
CA TYR A 210 -7.02 4.80 8.68
C TYR A 210 -5.70 4.37 9.33
N GLU A 211 -4.72 4.06 8.51
CA GLU A 211 -3.35 3.75 8.90
C GLU A 211 -2.39 4.39 7.90
N ILE A 212 -1.18 4.70 8.38
CA ILE A 212 -0.09 5.24 7.59
C ILE A 212 1.11 4.33 7.81
N GLY A 213 1.74 3.90 6.73
CA GLY A 213 2.81 2.94 6.87
C GLY A 213 3.80 2.95 5.73
N ARG A 214 4.73 2.01 5.87
CA ARG A 214 5.72 1.67 4.84
C ARG A 214 5.54 0.18 4.56
N PRO A 215 5.52 -0.25 3.28
CA PRO A 215 5.47 -1.67 3.00
C PRO A 215 6.78 -2.32 3.46
N GLY A 216 6.68 -3.52 4.03
CA GLY A 216 7.85 -4.37 4.21
C GLY A 216 8.34 -4.92 2.86
N GLY A 217 9.64 -5.22 2.75
CA GLY A 217 10.16 -6.05 1.66
C GLY A 217 10.41 -5.35 0.31
N CYS A 218 10.49 -4.02 0.27
CA CYS A 218 10.94 -3.35 -0.96
C CYS A 218 12.46 -3.13 -0.99
N THR A 219 13.19 -4.03 -1.67
CA THR A 219 14.66 -4.00 -1.72
C THR A 219 15.23 -2.83 -2.53
N ILE A 220 14.46 -2.29 -3.48
CA ILE A 220 14.89 -1.24 -4.44
C ILE A 220 13.87 -0.09 -4.55
N CYS A 221 13.11 0.16 -3.48
CA CYS A 221 12.20 1.29 -3.46
C CYS A 221 12.04 1.88 -2.05
N ILE A 222 11.73 3.16 -2.02
CA ILE A 222 11.28 3.87 -0.83
C ILE A 222 9.78 4.04 -1.01
N ALA A 223 8.98 3.40 -0.18
CA ALA A 223 7.53 3.44 -0.32
C ALA A 223 6.87 3.93 0.98
N GLY A 224 5.81 4.71 0.82
CA GLY A 224 4.89 5.11 1.88
C GLY A 224 3.46 4.95 1.40
N TRP A 225 2.56 4.61 2.32
CA TRP A 225 1.15 4.53 2.02
C TRP A 225 0.30 5.13 3.15
N ALA A 226 -0.88 5.60 2.80
CA ALA A 226 -1.95 5.96 3.70
C ALA A 226 -3.23 5.24 3.27
N HIS A 227 -3.64 4.23 4.03
CA HIS A 227 -4.88 3.52 3.76
C HIS A 227 -5.98 4.04 4.66
N PHE A 228 -7.17 4.25 4.11
CA PHE A 228 -8.33 4.69 4.87
C PHE A 228 -9.56 3.89 4.50
N THR A 229 -10.51 3.76 5.41
CA THR A 229 -11.79 3.14 5.07
C THR A 229 -12.76 4.18 4.52
N PRO A 230 -13.84 3.78 3.84
CA PRO A 230 -14.91 4.70 3.44
C PRO A 230 -15.63 5.39 4.62
N TYR A 231 -15.34 4.95 5.85
CA TYR A 231 -15.89 5.47 7.09
C TYR A 231 -14.99 6.51 7.76
N ALA A 232 -13.77 6.72 7.26
CA ALA A 232 -12.88 7.77 7.74
C ALA A 232 -13.53 9.16 7.60
N ASP A 233 -13.18 10.06 8.52
CA ASP A 233 -13.63 11.45 8.46
C ASP A 233 -13.15 12.09 7.14
N PRO A 234 -14.01 12.82 6.40
CA PRO A 234 -13.60 13.48 5.16
C PRO A 234 -12.39 14.41 5.30
N ALA A 235 -12.21 15.06 6.45
CA ALA A 235 -11.06 15.92 6.72
C ALA A 235 -9.76 15.09 6.84
N ASP A 236 -9.83 13.91 7.46
CA ASP A 236 -8.70 12.97 7.51
C ASP A 236 -8.38 12.43 6.12
N VAL A 237 -9.38 11.99 5.35
CA VAL A 237 -9.17 11.53 3.96
C VAL A 237 -8.51 12.63 3.13
N HIS A 238 -9.01 13.88 3.20
CA HIS A 238 -8.42 14.99 2.47
C HIS A 238 -6.96 15.21 2.87
N ARG A 239 -6.65 15.21 4.16
CA ARG A 239 -5.29 15.38 4.70
C ARG A 239 -4.35 14.24 4.29
N LEU A 240 -4.80 12.99 4.36
CA LEU A 240 -4.02 11.81 3.97
C LEU A 240 -3.73 11.79 2.46
N MET A 241 -4.64 12.36 1.65
CA MET A 241 -4.47 12.52 0.21
C MET A 241 -3.74 13.82 -0.18
N GLN A 242 -3.07 14.53 0.73
CA GLN A 242 -2.27 15.71 0.38
C GLN A 242 -0.93 15.28 -0.24
N PHE A 243 -0.89 15.22 -1.57
CA PHE A 243 0.34 15.01 -2.32
C PHE A 243 1.00 16.34 -2.69
N ASP A 244 2.29 16.50 -2.42
CA ASP A 244 3.13 17.56 -3.00
C ASP A 244 3.80 17.04 -4.27
N LEU A 245 3.25 17.42 -5.42
CA LEU A 245 3.76 17.03 -6.73
C LEU A 245 4.81 18.01 -7.27
N SER A 246 5.20 19.02 -6.48
CA SER A 246 6.10 20.05 -6.96
C SER A 246 7.53 19.55 -7.15
N CYS A 247 7.95 18.55 -6.38
CA CYS A 247 9.26 17.92 -6.51
C CYS A 247 9.49 17.26 -7.89
N LEU A 248 8.42 16.90 -8.63
CA LEU A 248 8.50 16.37 -10.01
C LEU A 248 9.12 17.34 -11.02
N THR A 249 9.23 18.62 -10.67
CA THR A 249 9.71 19.69 -11.55
C THR A 249 10.85 20.51 -10.93
N ARG A 250 11.27 20.19 -9.70
CA ARG A 250 12.31 20.94 -9.00
C ARG A 250 13.67 20.33 -9.31
N TRP A 251 14.49 21.05 -10.08
CA TRP A 251 15.85 20.60 -10.38
C TRP A 251 16.70 20.37 -9.11
N ARG A 252 16.70 21.33 -8.17
CA ARG A 252 17.61 21.32 -7.01
C ARG A 252 17.13 20.43 -5.84
N HIS A 253 15.85 20.09 -5.84
CA HIS A 253 15.21 19.36 -4.76
C HIS A 253 14.31 18.27 -5.36
N PRO A 254 14.92 17.20 -5.90
CA PRO A 254 14.17 16.05 -6.40
C PRO A 254 13.39 15.39 -5.26
N CYS A 255 12.37 14.60 -5.61
CA CYS A 255 11.67 13.77 -4.63
C CYS A 255 12.63 12.68 -4.12
N LEU A 256 12.94 12.67 -2.82
CA LEU A 256 13.91 11.72 -2.24
C LEU A 256 13.32 10.88 -1.10
N THR A 257 12.28 11.38 -0.46
CA THR A 257 11.67 10.75 0.72
C THR A 257 10.16 10.72 0.58
N GLN A 258 9.49 9.86 1.35
CA GLN A 258 8.03 9.81 1.38
C GLN A 258 7.43 11.17 1.81
N GLY A 259 8.12 11.92 2.68
CA GLY A 259 7.68 13.25 3.11
C GLY A 259 7.71 14.30 2.00
N ASP A 260 8.53 14.12 0.95
CA ASP A 260 8.55 15.02 -0.21
C ASP A 260 7.29 14.88 -1.07
N ILE A 261 6.66 13.69 -1.05
CA ILE A 261 5.44 13.41 -1.82
C ILE A 261 4.19 13.50 -0.94
N MET A 262 4.21 12.97 0.28
CA MET A 262 3.06 12.93 1.20
C MET A 262 3.37 13.62 2.53
N PRO A 263 3.62 14.94 2.53
CA PRO A 263 4.17 15.64 3.70
C PRO A 263 3.29 15.52 4.95
N ALA A 264 1.97 15.67 4.82
CA ALA A 264 1.06 15.64 5.96
C ALA A 264 0.95 14.24 6.58
N ALA A 265 0.73 13.21 5.75
CA ALA A 265 0.65 11.84 6.21
C ALA A 265 1.99 11.36 6.81
N TRP A 266 3.11 11.67 6.15
CA TRP A 266 4.42 11.22 6.62
C TRP A 266 4.88 11.92 7.89
N THR A 267 4.55 13.21 8.06
CA THR A 267 4.82 13.92 9.33
C THR A 267 4.07 13.27 10.49
N GLN A 268 2.81 12.88 10.29
CA GLN A 268 2.05 12.14 11.30
C GLN A 268 2.68 10.77 11.57
N TYR A 269 3.01 10.02 10.52
CA TYR A 269 3.67 8.71 10.65
C TYR A 269 4.93 8.79 11.52
N LEU A 270 5.80 9.77 11.28
CA LEU A 270 7.02 9.96 12.07
C LEU A 270 6.71 10.35 13.52
N ALA A 271 5.70 11.20 13.75
CA ALA A 271 5.31 11.61 15.10
C ALA A 271 4.71 10.47 15.93
N GLU A 272 4.02 9.52 15.28
CA GLU A 272 3.37 8.39 15.93
C GLU A 272 4.29 7.18 16.08
N SER A 273 5.10 6.88 15.05
CA SER A 273 6.10 5.79 15.08
C SER A 273 7.25 6.06 16.06
N ALA A 274 7.57 7.32 16.34
CA ALA A 274 8.59 7.68 17.32
C ALA A 274 8.14 7.50 18.78
N ARG A 275 6.87 7.14 19.04
CA ARG A 275 6.40 6.85 20.38
C ARG A 275 6.80 5.41 20.71
N PRO A 276 7.86 5.17 21.53
CA PRO A 276 8.19 3.82 21.95
C PRO A 276 6.98 3.23 22.65
N ASP A 277 6.69 1.97 22.35
CA ASP A 277 5.63 1.14 22.92
C ASP A 277 5.49 1.38 24.43
N LYS A 278 4.68 2.37 24.80
CA LYS A 278 3.95 2.32 26.04
C LYS A 278 2.61 1.79 25.60
N PRO A 279 2.39 0.46 25.63
CA PRO A 279 1.05 -0.03 25.83
C PRO A 279 0.64 0.59 27.15
N SER A 280 -0.01 1.76 27.05
CA SER A 280 -0.68 2.37 28.19
C SER A 280 -1.53 1.24 28.72
N SER A 281 -1.38 0.98 30.01
CA SER A 281 -2.17 0.05 30.82
C SER A 281 -3.66 0.43 30.78
N GLN A 282 -4.26 0.52 29.59
CA GLN A 282 -5.66 0.70 29.37
C GLN A 282 -6.27 -0.68 29.59
N PRO A 283 -7.02 -0.87 30.68
CA PRO A 283 -7.46 -2.18 31.13
C PRO A 283 -8.61 -2.77 30.28
N GLY A 284 -8.77 -2.34 29.03
CA GLY A 284 -9.85 -2.84 28.18
C GLY A 284 -9.87 -2.28 26.77
N CYS A 285 -10.65 -2.96 25.95
CA CYS A 285 -10.88 -2.62 24.55
C CYS A 285 -11.82 -1.45 24.41
N SER A 286 -11.34 -0.36 23.81
CA SER A 286 -12.22 0.73 23.43
C SER A 286 -13.26 0.23 22.42
N SER A 287 -14.44 0.84 22.44
CA SER A 287 -15.52 0.47 21.53
C SER A 287 -15.14 0.66 20.06
N SER A 288 -14.31 1.65 19.74
CA SER A 288 -13.80 1.90 18.38
C SER A 288 -12.85 0.82 17.89
N VAL A 289 -11.95 0.32 18.76
CA VAL A 289 -11.06 -0.80 18.44
C VAL A 289 -11.88 -2.06 18.21
N LEU A 290 -12.87 -2.35 19.05
CA LEU A 290 -13.70 -3.53 18.89
C LEU A 290 -14.54 -3.51 17.60
N GLU A 291 -15.07 -2.34 17.25
CA GLU A 291 -15.76 -2.14 15.97
C GLU A 291 -14.80 -2.32 14.78
N SER A 292 -13.57 -1.78 14.87
CA SER A 292 -12.54 -1.96 13.83
C SER A 292 -12.12 -3.43 13.68
N LEU A 293 -11.97 -4.17 14.78
CA LEU A 293 -11.72 -5.61 14.75
C LEU A 293 -12.85 -6.38 14.06
N GLY A 294 -14.11 -5.97 14.31
CA GLY A 294 -15.26 -6.51 13.60
C GLY A 294 -15.19 -6.33 12.08
N ARG A 295 -14.63 -5.19 11.63
CA ARG A 295 -14.44 -4.87 10.21
C ARG A 295 -13.23 -5.57 9.59
N ASP A 296 -12.09 -5.58 10.28
CA ASP A 296 -10.81 -5.95 9.67
C ASP A 296 -10.47 -7.45 9.85
N ALA A 297 -11.04 -8.10 10.87
CA ALA A 297 -10.78 -9.53 11.10
C ALA A 297 -11.38 -10.41 9.99
N PHE A 298 -10.59 -11.40 9.58
CA PHE A 298 -10.99 -12.41 8.58
C PHE A 298 -12.00 -13.41 9.16
N ASN A 299 -11.71 -13.91 10.36
CA ASN A 299 -12.54 -14.88 11.06
C ASN A 299 -12.94 -14.33 12.42
N ILE A 300 -14.22 -14.45 12.73
CA ILE A 300 -14.81 -14.01 13.99
C ILE A 300 -15.79 -15.06 14.46
N ILE A 301 -15.57 -15.58 15.67
CA ILE A 301 -16.48 -16.54 16.30
C ILE A 301 -16.77 -16.11 17.73
N THR A 302 -17.90 -16.58 18.25
CA THR A 302 -18.10 -16.66 19.70
C THR A 302 -17.80 -18.08 20.16
N ALA A 303 -17.10 -18.21 21.28
CA ALA A 303 -16.69 -19.50 21.81
C ALA A 303 -16.75 -19.54 23.33
N GLU A 304 -16.98 -20.74 23.87
CA GLU A 304 -16.89 -21.04 25.30
C GLU A 304 -15.57 -21.76 25.59
N ILE A 305 -14.80 -21.26 26.55
CA ILE A 305 -13.60 -21.96 27.02
C ILE A 305 -14.01 -23.19 27.80
N LEU A 306 -13.62 -24.38 27.36
CA LEU A 306 -13.85 -25.64 28.09
C LEU A 306 -12.69 -25.95 29.02
N ARG A 307 -11.46 -25.74 28.52
CA ARG A 307 -10.23 -26.04 29.24
C ARG A 307 -9.12 -25.11 28.77
N TYR A 308 -8.31 -24.66 29.71
CA TYR A 308 -7.09 -23.91 29.45
C TYR A 308 -5.91 -24.67 30.06
N ARG A 309 -4.79 -24.75 29.33
CA ARG A 309 -3.56 -25.38 29.79
C ARG A 309 -2.38 -24.57 29.30
N GLU A 310 -1.55 -24.14 30.23
CA GLU A 310 -0.21 -23.64 29.95
C GLU A 310 0.79 -24.79 30.06
N SER A 311 1.74 -24.79 29.14
CA SER A 311 2.91 -25.67 29.18
C SER A 311 4.13 -24.86 28.78
N VAL A 312 5.30 -25.25 29.28
CA VAL A 312 6.57 -24.71 28.81
C VAL A 312 7.21 -25.80 27.97
N ASP A 313 7.55 -25.50 26.72
CA ASP A 313 8.22 -26.46 25.85
C ASP A 313 9.66 -26.72 26.34
N GLY A 314 10.33 -27.73 25.76
CA GLY A 314 11.72 -28.08 26.14
C GLY A 314 12.75 -26.97 25.85
N ARG A 315 12.34 -25.90 25.16
CA ARG A 315 13.17 -24.73 24.83
C ARG A 315 12.85 -23.52 25.72
N GLY A 316 11.93 -23.65 26.67
CA GLY A 316 11.55 -22.57 27.58
C GLY A 316 10.47 -21.64 27.01
N TYR A 317 9.86 -21.96 25.88
CA TYR A 317 8.75 -21.17 25.35
C TYR A 317 7.45 -21.55 26.05
N HIS A 318 6.69 -20.54 26.48
CA HIS A 318 5.35 -20.73 26.99
C HIS A 318 4.40 -21.04 25.82
N ASP A 319 3.82 -22.25 25.84
CA ASP A 319 2.74 -22.67 24.96
C ASP A 319 1.44 -22.74 25.77
N SER A 320 0.52 -21.83 25.50
CA SER A 320 -0.80 -21.79 26.11
C SER A 320 -1.79 -22.38 25.12
N THR A 321 -2.53 -23.40 25.53
CA THR A 321 -3.55 -24.04 24.69
C THR A 321 -4.91 -24.00 25.35
N ALA A 322 -5.95 -23.67 24.58
CA ALA A 322 -7.33 -23.74 25.03
C ALA A 322 -8.15 -24.72 24.19
N SER A 323 -8.95 -25.54 24.85
CA SER A 323 -10.06 -26.25 24.23
C SER A 323 -11.28 -25.36 24.31
N ILE A 324 -11.87 -25.04 23.16
CA ILE A 324 -13.03 -24.15 23.04
C ILE A 324 -14.18 -24.89 22.37
N ARG A 325 -15.41 -24.53 22.75
CA ARG A 325 -16.62 -24.91 22.02
C ARG A 325 -17.09 -23.72 21.20
N VAL A 326 -17.22 -23.90 19.89
CA VAL A 326 -17.76 -22.84 19.01
C VAL A 326 -19.24 -22.66 19.31
N LEU A 327 -19.66 -21.45 19.64
CA LEU A 327 -21.06 -21.13 19.91
C LEU A 327 -21.75 -20.58 18.66
N GLU A 328 -21.15 -19.58 18.02
CA GLU A 328 -21.67 -18.91 16.83
C GLU A 328 -20.50 -18.50 15.92
N ARG A 329 -20.73 -18.56 14.60
CA ARG A 329 -19.81 -18.04 13.60
C ARG A 329 -20.32 -16.67 13.16
N LEU A 330 -19.62 -15.61 13.54
CA LEU A 330 -20.01 -14.24 13.19
C LEU A 330 -19.52 -13.86 11.79
N ARG A 331 -18.33 -14.33 11.41
CA ARG A 331 -17.72 -14.08 10.09
C ARG A 331 -16.64 -15.13 9.79
N GLY A 332 -16.47 -15.47 8.51
CA GLY A 332 -15.36 -16.32 8.06
C GLY A 332 -15.46 -17.74 8.61
N ALA A 333 -14.34 -18.44 8.81
CA ALA A 333 -14.21 -19.75 9.46
C ALA A 333 -15.25 -20.79 8.99
N ALA A 334 -15.43 -20.92 7.68
CA ALA A 334 -16.48 -21.76 7.09
C ALA A 334 -16.39 -23.25 7.51
N ASP A 335 -15.21 -23.70 7.90
CA ASP A 335 -14.90 -25.05 8.36
C ASP A 335 -15.23 -25.30 9.85
N TRP A 336 -15.62 -24.27 10.62
CA TRP A 336 -15.90 -24.36 12.05
C TRP A 336 -17.40 -24.36 12.30
N LYS A 337 -17.91 -25.49 12.83
CA LYS A 337 -19.35 -25.67 13.04
C LYS A 337 -19.75 -25.29 14.48
N PRO A 338 -20.89 -24.60 14.69
CA PRO A 338 -21.45 -24.43 16.02
C PRO A 338 -21.59 -25.78 16.76
N GLY A 339 -21.17 -25.80 18.03
CA GLY A 339 -21.10 -27.01 18.87
C GLY A 339 -19.79 -27.79 18.76
N GLU A 340 -18.97 -27.55 17.74
CA GLU A 340 -17.68 -28.22 17.57
C GLU A 340 -16.69 -27.81 18.66
N ILE A 341 -15.86 -28.77 19.09
CA ILE A 341 -14.77 -28.54 20.03
C ILE A 341 -13.46 -28.44 19.25
N ARG A 342 -12.76 -27.32 19.42
CA ARG A 342 -11.46 -27.06 18.79
C ARG A 342 -10.40 -26.83 19.85
N LYS A 343 -9.17 -27.26 19.57
CA LYS A 343 -8.00 -26.85 20.34
C LYS A 343 -7.33 -25.70 19.60
N ILE A 344 -7.12 -24.58 20.29
CA ILE A 344 -6.44 -23.40 19.76
C ILE A 344 -5.18 -23.15 20.57
N SER A 345 -4.17 -22.57 19.91
CA SER A 345 -2.96 -22.09 20.57
C SER A 345 -3.16 -20.61 20.87
N ILE A 346 -2.84 -20.22 22.08
CA ILE A 346 -2.98 -18.87 22.60
C ILE A 346 -1.57 -18.33 22.77
N HIS A 347 -1.24 -17.28 22.02
CA HIS A 347 0.04 -16.61 22.20
C HIS A 347 -0.11 -15.55 23.29
N SER A 348 0.31 -15.90 24.50
CA SER A 348 0.20 -15.05 25.69
C SER A 348 1.57 -14.62 26.19
N ASP A 349 1.93 -13.36 26.00
CA ASP A 349 2.96 -12.69 26.85
C ASP A 349 2.37 -12.25 28.20
N LEU A 350 1.30 -12.91 28.64
CA LEU A 350 0.46 -12.47 29.74
C LEU A 350 1.17 -12.68 31.08
N THR A 351 1.41 -11.57 31.78
CA THR A 351 1.47 -11.56 33.24
C THR A 351 0.13 -12.02 33.82
N ALA A 352 0.16 -12.70 34.97
CA ALA A 352 -0.90 -13.49 35.64
C ALA A 352 -2.31 -12.88 35.87
N GLU A 353 -2.66 -11.72 35.31
CA GLU A 353 -3.93 -11.03 35.55
C GLU A 353 -5.08 -11.42 34.60
N ASP A 354 -4.85 -12.34 33.68
CA ASP A 354 -5.85 -12.72 32.66
C ASP A 354 -6.94 -13.68 33.18
N ARG A 355 -7.74 -13.17 34.13
CA ARG A 355 -8.90 -13.83 34.72
C ARG A 355 -9.99 -14.19 33.69
N ALA A 356 -9.86 -13.75 32.43
CA ALA A 356 -10.83 -13.95 31.36
C ALA A 356 -10.85 -15.39 30.80
N LEU A 357 -9.73 -16.12 30.82
CA LEU A 357 -9.60 -17.46 30.22
C LEU A 357 -9.99 -18.61 31.17
N ARG A 358 -11.05 -18.45 31.95
CA ARG A 358 -11.59 -19.52 32.82
C ARG A 358 -12.50 -20.45 32.03
N ALA A 359 -12.54 -21.72 32.43
CA ALA A 359 -13.56 -22.63 31.91
C ALA A 359 -14.97 -22.07 32.17
N GLY A 360 -15.83 -22.12 31.14
CA GLY A 360 -17.16 -21.52 31.12
C GLY A 360 -17.21 -20.06 30.63
N SER A 361 -16.06 -19.38 30.49
CA SER A 361 -16.01 -18.04 29.91
C SER A 361 -16.47 -18.06 28.45
N ARG A 362 -17.34 -17.11 28.08
CA ARG A 362 -17.77 -16.89 26.69
C ARG A 362 -17.06 -15.68 26.11
N LEU A 363 -16.36 -15.87 25.01
CA LEU A 363 -15.49 -14.88 24.39
C LEU A 363 -15.85 -14.69 22.91
N VAL A 364 -15.56 -13.51 22.39
CA VAL A 364 -15.43 -13.26 20.95
C VAL A 364 -13.96 -13.39 20.61
N LEU A 365 -13.66 -14.25 19.63
CA LEU A 365 -12.30 -14.52 19.16
C LEU A 365 -12.13 -13.98 17.74
N PHE A 366 -11.05 -13.23 17.52
CA PHE A 366 -10.64 -12.70 16.22
C PHE A 366 -9.38 -13.44 15.77
N PHE A 367 -9.37 -13.95 14.54
CA PHE A 367 -8.19 -14.66 14.02
C PHE A 367 -8.13 -14.62 12.49
N ARG A 368 -6.95 -14.91 11.96
CA ARG A 368 -6.72 -15.13 10.53
C ARG A 368 -6.40 -16.60 10.31
N ASN A 369 -6.92 -17.20 9.24
CA ASN A 369 -6.43 -18.51 8.82
C ASN A 369 -4.99 -18.33 8.35
N LYS A 370 -4.02 -18.82 9.13
CA LYS A 370 -2.69 -19.08 8.58
C LYS A 370 -2.82 -20.22 7.56
N PHE A 371 -1.98 -20.11 6.53
CA PHE A 371 -1.74 -21.14 5.51
C PHE A 371 -1.80 -22.56 6.12
N GLN A 372 -2.46 -23.47 5.39
CA GLN A 372 -2.56 -24.94 5.36
C GLN A 372 -1.69 -25.87 6.26
N VAL A 373 -0.87 -25.37 7.18
CA VAL A 373 -0.15 -26.22 8.14
C VAL A 373 -1.12 -26.57 9.27
N GLU A 374 -1.53 -27.83 9.23
CA GLU A 374 -2.76 -28.43 9.75
C GLU A 374 -3.09 -28.26 11.25
N TYR A 375 -2.32 -27.56 12.11
CA TYR A 375 -2.53 -27.72 13.57
C TYR A 375 -2.48 -26.52 14.51
N GLN A 376 -2.21 -25.28 14.10
CA GLN A 376 -2.18 -24.18 15.08
C GLN A 376 -2.86 -22.91 14.57
N ILE A 377 -4.11 -22.71 15.02
CA ILE A 377 -4.72 -21.38 15.04
C ILE A 377 -4.07 -20.64 16.21
N GLU A 378 -3.29 -19.64 15.88
CA GLU A 378 -2.74 -18.68 16.84
C GLU A 378 -3.81 -17.62 17.10
N VAL A 379 -4.39 -17.67 18.30
CA VAL A 379 -5.15 -16.56 18.86
C VAL A 379 -4.16 -15.78 19.71
N LEU A 380 -3.80 -14.58 19.28
CA LEU A 380 -3.06 -13.65 20.14
C LEU A 380 -3.93 -13.38 21.36
N THR A 381 -3.39 -13.25 22.58
CA THR A 381 -4.16 -12.78 23.76
C THR A 381 -3.48 -11.67 24.56
N SER A 382 -2.30 -11.21 24.12
CA SER A 382 -1.49 -10.29 24.92
C SER A 382 -2.09 -8.86 25.02
N PRO A 383 -2.07 -8.20 26.20
CA PRO A 383 -2.75 -6.93 26.46
C PRO A 383 -2.08 -5.73 25.79
N GLY A 384 -0.82 -5.87 25.38
CA GLY A 384 -0.12 -4.88 24.56
C GLY A 384 -0.50 -4.94 23.08
N TYR A 385 -1.31 -5.92 22.68
CA TYR A 385 -1.53 -6.31 21.28
C TYR A 385 -3.03 -6.27 21.02
N GLY A 386 -3.58 -5.05 20.91
CA GLY A 386 -4.97 -4.73 20.55
C GLY A 386 -5.98 -5.87 20.68
N CYS A 387 -6.66 -5.90 21.82
CA CYS A 387 -7.99 -6.50 21.95
C CYS A 387 -8.23 -7.90 21.36
N PRO A 388 -7.38 -8.87 21.69
CA PRO A 388 -7.37 -10.15 21.01
C PRO A 388 -8.61 -11.02 21.28
N SER A 389 -9.11 -10.98 22.51
CA SER A 389 -10.35 -11.62 22.89
C SER A 389 -11.12 -10.69 23.81
N VAL A 390 -12.44 -10.63 23.61
CA VAL A 390 -13.32 -9.84 24.48
C VAL A 390 -14.45 -10.71 25.00
N PRO A 391 -14.96 -10.44 26.21
CA PRO A 391 -16.15 -11.13 26.70
C PRO A 391 -17.31 -11.01 25.70
N ALA A 392 -18.04 -12.11 25.45
CA ALA A 392 -19.19 -12.15 24.55
C ALA A 392 -20.45 -11.55 25.19
N THR A 393 -20.35 -10.30 25.64
CA THR A 393 -21.49 -9.52 26.13
C THR A 393 -22.33 -9.02 24.95
N LYS A 394 -23.62 -8.70 25.21
CA LYS A 394 -24.52 -8.15 24.19
C LYS A 394 -23.92 -6.88 23.54
N SER A 395 -23.36 -5.97 24.34
CA SER A 395 -22.76 -4.73 23.85
C SER A 395 -21.54 -4.97 22.96
N ASN A 396 -20.65 -5.89 23.33
CA ASN A 396 -19.49 -6.24 22.52
C ASN A 396 -19.89 -6.89 21.19
N LEU A 397 -20.90 -7.78 21.21
CA LEU A 397 -21.41 -8.42 19.99
C LEU A 397 -22.07 -7.42 19.04
N GLU A 398 -22.78 -6.43 19.56
CA GLU A 398 -23.34 -5.33 18.75
C GLU A 398 -22.24 -4.52 18.07
N LEU A 399 -21.19 -4.14 18.79
CA LEU A 399 -20.03 -3.42 18.23
C LEU A 399 -19.34 -4.22 17.12
N VAL A 400 -19.07 -5.51 17.37
CA VAL A 400 -18.47 -6.40 16.39
C VAL A 400 -19.35 -6.53 15.15
N ARG A 401 -20.67 -6.71 15.31
CA ARG A 401 -21.61 -6.80 14.17
C ARG A 401 -21.69 -5.50 13.38
N ARG A 402 -21.62 -4.33 14.03
CA ARG A 402 -21.52 -3.03 13.32
C ARG A 402 -20.25 -2.96 12.48
N GLY A 403 -19.10 -3.34 13.05
CA GLY A 403 -17.85 -3.47 12.32
C GLY A 403 -17.97 -4.42 11.14
N ILE A 404 -18.65 -5.56 11.35
CA ILE A 404 -18.84 -6.56 10.30
C ILE A 404 -19.59 -5.96 9.11
N ALA A 405 -20.62 -5.15 9.36
CA ALA A 405 -21.41 -4.48 8.34
C ALA A 405 -20.66 -3.37 7.59
N GLN A 406 -19.50 -2.92 8.08
CA GLN A 406 -18.66 -1.92 7.40
C GLN A 406 -17.76 -2.52 6.32
N ASP A 407 -17.50 -3.83 6.38
CA ASP A 407 -16.64 -4.50 5.42
C ASP A 407 -17.40 -4.89 4.16
N TYR A 408 -17.33 -4.00 3.18
CA TYR A 408 -17.96 -4.20 1.88
C TYR A 408 -17.28 -5.32 1.06
N SER A 409 -16.12 -5.85 1.44
CA SER A 409 -15.52 -6.98 0.69
C SER A 409 -16.19 -8.33 0.98
N VAL A 410 -16.98 -8.45 2.05
CA VAL A 410 -17.63 -9.72 2.43
C VAL A 410 -18.68 -10.14 1.41
N THR A 411 -19.39 -9.18 0.82
CA THR A 411 -20.41 -9.44 -0.19
C THR A 411 -19.84 -9.70 -1.59
N ASP A 412 -18.56 -9.39 -1.81
CA ASP A 412 -17.92 -9.50 -3.13
C ASP A 412 -17.41 -10.93 -3.43
N LYS A 413 -17.57 -11.87 -2.49
CA LYS A 413 -17.03 -13.25 -2.57
C LYS A 413 -18.06 -14.33 -2.86
N ASP A 414 -19.31 -13.96 -3.10
CA ASP A 414 -20.40 -14.90 -3.37
C ASP A 414 -20.72 -15.06 -4.87
N GLU A 415 -19.82 -14.61 -5.75
CA GLU A 415 -19.74 -14.96 -7.19
C GLU A 415 -18.41 -15.66 -7.48
#